data_AF-A0A846D591-F1
#
_entry.id   AF-A0A846D591-F1
#
_cell.length_a   1.000
_cell.length_b   1.000
_cell.length_c   1.000
_cell.angle_alpha   90.00
_cell.angle_beta   90.00
_cell.angle_gamma   90.00
#
_symmetry.space_group_name_H-M   'P 1'
#
loop_
_entity.id
_entity.type
_entity.pdbx_description
1 polymer ?
#
loop_
_entity_poly.entity_id
_entity_poly.type
_entity_poly.pdbx_seq_one_letter_code
_entity_poly.pdbx_strand_id
1 'polypeptide(L)' 'MLVLSELKKTKVYQEALAEGKEIAKLETIPNLLQEGFNSEKIDQLLNLPLDTVEQIVKENHKKN' A
#
# COMPACT_ATOMS: atom_id res chain seq x y z
N MET A 1 -18.71 13.79 19.08
CA MET A 1 -17.53 12.90 18.94
C MET A 1 -17.81 11.43 19.30
N LEU A 2 -18.78 11.11 20.17
CA LEU A 2 -19.02 9.72 20.63
C LEU A 2 -19.25 8.69 19.50
N VAL A 3 -19.94 9.06 18.42
CA VAL A 3 -20.28 8.12 17.32
C VAL A 3 -19.05 7.63 16.54
N LEU A 4 -18.08 8.51 16.27
CA LEU A 4 -16.86 8.14 15.54
C LEU A 4 -15.97 7.20 16.35
N SER A 5 -15.89 7.40 17.67
CA SER A 5 -15.13 6.52 18.55
C SER A 5 -15.72 5.11 18.62
N GLU A 6 -17.05 4.97 18.57
CA GLU A 6 -17.70 3.67 18.50
C GLU A 6 -17.52 3.01 17.12
N LEU A 7 -17.63 3.78 16.02
CA LEU A 7 -17.35 3.27 14.68
C LEU A 7 -15.93 2.69 14.56
N LYS A 8 -14.94 3.37 15.13
CA LYS A 8 -13.53 2.90 15.12
C LYS A 8 -13.30 1.55 15.80
N LYS A 9 -14.19 1.17 16.73
CA LYS A 9 -14.12 -0.12 17.42
C LYS A 9 -14.79 -1.25 16.65
N THR A 10 -15.59 -0.92 15.62
CA THR A 10 -16.28 -1.93 14.81
C THR A 10 -15.27 -2.73 13.98
N LYS A 11 -15.56 -4.02 13.76
CA LYS A 11 -14.73 -4.87 12.89
C LYS A 11 -14.58 -4.30 11.49
N VAL A 12 -15.69 -3.85 10.91
CA VAL A 12 -15.73 -3.26 9.56
C VAL A 12 -14.78 -2.07 9.43
N TYR A 13 -14.72 -1.17 10.42
CA TYR A 13 -13.78 -0.05 10.37
C TYR A 13 -12.32 -0.52 10.43
N GLN A 14 -12.02 -1.50 11.27
CA GLN A 14 -10.66 -2.00 11.44
C GLN A 14 -10.17 -2.77 10.22
N GLU A 15 -11.06 -3.54 9.59
CA GLU A 15 -10.84 -4.20 8.30
C GLU A 15 -10.60 -3.16 7.20
N ALA A 16 -11.49 -2.18 7.06
CA ALA A 16 -11.31 -1.09 6.10
C ALA A 16 -10.03 -0.27 6.33
N LEU A 17 -9.64 -0.06 7.59
CA LEU A 17 -8.38 0.62 7.94
C LEU A 17 -7.16 -0.25 7.57
N ALA A 18 -7.23 -1.56 7.77
CA ALA A 18 -6.17 -2.48 7.36
C ALA A 18 -6.03 -2.51 5.84
N GLU A 19 -7.13 -2.67 5.12
CA GLU A 19 -7.19 -2.61 3.65
C GLU A 19 -6.66 -1.26 3.14
N GLY A 20 -7.10 -0.15 3.73
CA GLY A 20 -6.63 1.19 3.34
C GLY A 20 -5.13 1.39 3.54
N LYS A 21 -4.54 0.82 4.60
CA LYS A 21 -3.08 0.86 4.81
C LYS A 21 -2.33 0.04 3.77
N GLU A 22 -2.90 -1.09 3.35
CA GLU A 22 -2.31 -1.94 2.32
C GLU A 22 -2.38 -1.24 0.95
N ILE A 23 -3.55 -0.76 0.56
CA ILE A 23 -3.76 0.01 -0.68
C ILE A 23 -2.80 1.20 -0.75
N ALA A 24 -2.69 1.99 0.34
CA ALA A 24 -1.81 3.15 0.37
C ALA A 24 -0.34 2.78 0.12
N LYS A 25 0.14 1.66 0.68
CA LYS A 25 1.52 1.19 0.40
C LYS A 25 1.69 0.85 -1.08
N LEU A 26 0.75 0.10 -1.65
CA LEU A 26 0.80 -0.34 -3.05
C LEU A 26 0.77 0.86 -4.02
N GLU A 27 -0.09 1.85 -3.77
CA GLU A 27 -0.18 3.07 -4.57
C GLU A 27 1.06 3.97 -4.48
N THR A 28 1.87 3.83 -3.43
CA THR A 28 3.11 4.59 -3.26
C THR A 28 4.26 4.02 -4.10
N ILE A 29 4.19 2.74 -4.49
CA ILE A 29 5.26 2.04 -5.23
C ILE A 29 5.64 2.75 -6.54
N PRO A 30 4.70 3.15 -7.42
CA PRO A 30 5.05 3.88 -8.65
C PRO A 30 5.83 5.17 -8.40
N ASN A 31 5.44 5.94 -7.39
CA ASN A 31 6.12 7.20 -7.06
C ASN A 31 7.54 6.92 -6.56
N LEU A 32 7.74 5.89 -5.72
CA LEU A 32 9.08 5.50 -5.27
C LEU A 32 9.97 5.03 -6.41
N LEU A 33 9.42 4.31 -7.39
CA LEU A 33 10.16 3.91 -8.59
C LEU A 33 10.58 5.14 -9.41
N GLN A 34 9.70 6.14 -9.55
CA GLN A 34 10.02 7.39 -10.24
C GLN A 34 11.11 8.20 -9.53
N GLU A 35 11.13 8.17 -8.20
CA GLU A 35 12.17 8.79 -7.37
C GLU A 35 13.51 8.00 -7.39
N GLY A 36 13.58 6.89 -8.12
CA GLY A 36 14.80 6.11 -8.33
C GLY A 36 15.06 5.00 -7.30
N PHE A 37 14.06 4.64 -6.48
CA PHE A 37 14.15 3.46 -5.63
C PHE A 37 14.04 2.18 -6.47
N ASN A 38 14.76 1.13 -6.07
CA ASN A 38 14.65 -0.19 -6.68
C ASN A 38 13.62 -1.08 -5.95
N SER A 39 13.16 -2.14 -6.61
CA SER A 39 12.13 -3.07 -6.12
C SER A 39 12.48 -3.67 -4.75
N GLU A 40 13.74 -4.06 -4.55
CA GLU A 40 14.25 -4.65 -3.30
C GLU A 40 14.17 -3.65 -2.14
N LYS A 41 14.56 -2.40 -2.37
CA LYS A 41 14.49 -1.36 -1.34
C LYS A 41 13.04 -1.02 -0.99
N ILE A 42 12.16 -1.03 -1.98
CA ILE A 42 10.72 -0.77 -1.80
C ILE A 42 10.07 -1.89 -0.98
N ASP A 43 10.42 -3.16 -1.22
CA ASP A 43 9.92 -4.29 -0.44
C ASP A 43 10.25 -4.13 1.05
N GLN A 44 11.48 -3.72 1.35
CA GLN A 44 11.98 -3.57 2.73
C GLN A 44 11.35 -2.36 3.42
N LEU A 45 11.21 -1.24 2.70
CA LEU A 45 10.66 0.00 3.24
C LEU A 45 9.17 -0.13 3.54
N LEU A 46 8.41 -0.78 2.66
CA LEU A 46 6.97 -0.93 2.80
C LEU A 46 6.56 -2.19 3.57
N ASN A 47 7.53 -3.07 3.85
CA ASN A 47 7.32 -4.39 4.42
C ASN A 47 6.25 -5.15 3.63
N LEU A 48 6.48 -5.23 2.32
CA LEU A 48 5.64 -5.92 1.34
C LEU A 48 6.44 -7.07 0.73
N PRO A 49 5.78 -8.13 0.24
CA PRO A 49 6.45 -9.17 -0.53
C PRO A 49 7.08 -8.59 -1.80
N LEU A 50 8.32 -9.00 -2.11
CA LEU A 50 9.01 -8.58 -3.33
C LEU A 50 8.20 -8.90 -4.59
N ASP A 51 7.55 -10.07 -4.63
CA ASP A 51 6.67 -10.48 -5.73
C ASP A 51 5.54 -9.47 -6.00
N THR A 52 4.95 -8.92 -4.93
CA THR A 52 3.90 -7.90 -5.03
C THR A 52 4.44 -6.59 -5.60
N VAL A 53 5.62 -6.18 -5.14
CA VAL A 53 6.28 -4.97 -5.65
C VAL A 53 6.59 -5.12 -7.13
N GLU A 54 7.18 -6.25 -7.54
CA GLU A 54 7.47 -6.52 -8.94
C GLU A 54 6.22 -6.56 -9.82
N GLN A 55 5.12 -7.13 -9.33
CA GLN A 55 3.88 -7.16 -10.10
C GLN A 55 3.38 -5.73 -10.38
N ILE A 56 3.39 -4.86 -9.38
CA ILE A 56 2.99 -3.46 -9.53
C ILE A 56 3.94 -2.70 -10.45
N VAL A 57 5.26 -2.95 -10.35
CA VAL A 57 6.25 -2.38 -11.28
C VAL A 57 5.90 -2.78 -12.71
N LYS A 58 5.65 -4.07 -12.98
CA LYS A 58 5.30 -4.59 -14.32
C LYS A 58 3.99 -4.03 -14.84
N GLU A 59 2.98 -3.89 -13.98
CA GLU A 59 1.70 -3.27 -14.32
C GLU A 59 1.85 -1.78 -14.62
N ASN A 60 2.67 -1.05 -13.86
CA ASN A 60 2.93 0.36 -14.10
C ASN A 60 3.65 0.60 -15.44
N HIS A 61 4.62 -0.25 -15.79
CA HIS A 61 5.30 -0.19 -17.09
C HIS A 61 4.40 -0.52 -18.29
N LYS A 62 3.30 -1.27 -18.11
CA LYS A 62 2.31 -1.52 -19.17
C LYS A 62 1.31 -0.39 -19.37
N LYS A 63 1.20 0.51 -18.38
CA LYS A 63 0.20 1.59 -18.35
C LYS A 63 0.73 2.91 -18.93
N ASN A 64 2.05 3.02 -19.07
CA ASN A 64 2.77 4.08 -19.80
C ASN A 64 3.13 3.62 -21.21
#